data_AF-A0A374MKK2-F1
#
_entry.id   AF-A0A374MKK2-F1
#
_cell.length_a   1.000
_cell.length_b   1.000
_cell.length_c   1.000
_cell.angle_alpha   90.00
_cell.angle_beta   90.00
_cell.angle_gamma   90.00
#
_symmetry.space_group_name_H-M   'P 1'
#
loop_
_entity.id
_entity.type
_entity.pdbx_description
1 polymer ?
#
loop_
_entity_poly.entity_id
_entity_poly.type
_entity_poly.pdbx_seq_one_letter_code
_entity_poly.pdbx_strand_id
1 'polypeptide(L)' 'MMNEEKKIMNNSKLAKKIVDCLSDGYDDEENREEAERALCNDLSQLKEDSIVKTAILRMCETIEELTA' A
#
# COMPACT_ATOMS: atom_id res chain seq x y z
N MET A 1 -14.03 -11.61 13.89
CA MET A 1 -12.60 -11.96 13.71
C MET A 1 -12.20 -12.02 12.24
N MET A 2 -12.84 -12.80 11.37
CA MET A 2 -12.45 -12.90 9.93
C MET A 2 -12.42 -11.56 9.15
N ASN A 3 -13.25 -10.57 9.50
CA ASN A 3 -13.28 -9.28 8.79
C ASN A 3 -12.09 -8.35 9.14
N GLU A 4 -11.58 -8.42 10.36
CA GLU A 4 -10.44 -7.58 10.78
C GLU A 4 -9.14 -8.10 10.17
N GLU A 5 -8.94 -9.42 10.17
CA GLU A 5 -7.78 -10.07 9.53
C GLU A 5 -7.74 -9.78 8.02
N LYS A 6 -8.90 -9.81 7.35
CA LYS A 6 -9.02 -9.46 5.93
C LYS A 6 -8.69 -7.98 5.66
N LYS A 7 -9.13 -7.08 6.54
CA LYS A 7 -8.81 -5.64 6.46
C LYS A 7 -7.31 -5.40 6.60
N ILE A 8 -6.67 -6.05 7.58
CA ILE A 8 -5.22 -5.96 7.80
C ILE A 8 -4.46 -6.49 6.58
N MET A 9 -4.86 -7.64 6.04
CA MET A 9 -4.25 -8.23 4.84
C MET A 9 -4.37 -7.30 3.61
N ASN A 10 -5.52 -6.67 3.41
CA ASN A 10 -5.73 -5.75 2.30
C ASN A 10 -4.87 -4.48 2.43
N ASN A 11 -4.76 -3.92 3.64
CA ASN A 11 -3.91 -2.75 3.88
C ASN A 11 -2.42 -3.09 3.69
N SER A 12 -1.98 -4.26 4.16
CA SER A 12 -0.59 -4.72 3.96
C SER A 12 -0.24 -4.90 2.48
N LYS A 13 -1.13 -5.52 1.70
CA LYS A 13 -0.95 -5.64 0.25
C LYS A 13 -0.88 -4.29 -0.45
N LEU A 14 -1.73 -3.34 -0.04
CA LEU A 14 -1.73 -2.00 -0.60
C LEU A 14 -0.46 -1.24 -0.22
N ALA A 15 0.00 -1.33 1.03
CA ALA A 15 1.26 -0.72 1.48
C ALA A 15 2.46 -1.23 0.67
N LYS A 16 2.54 -2.55 0.47
CA LYS A 16 3.57 -3.15 -0.37
C LYS A 16 3.51 -2.66 -1.81
N LYS A 17 2.31 -2.64 -2.43
CA LYS A 17 2.13 -2.09 -3.79
C LYS A 17 2.58 -0.63 -3.90
N ILE A 18 2.29 0.21 -2.90
CA ILE A 18 2.73 1.61 -2.89
C ILE A 18 4.24 1.70 -2.90
N VAL A 19 4.91 0.93 -2.03
CA VAL A 19 6.38 0.91 -1.95
C VAL A 19 6.98 0.39 -3.25
N ASP A 20 6.44 -0.70 -3.81
CA ASP A 20 6.87 -1.27 -5.09
C ASP A 20 6.69 -0.27 -6.26
N CYS A 21 5.55 0.43 -6.32
CA CYS A 21 5.24 1.39 -7.40
C CYS A 21 6.00 2.72 -7.30
N LEU A 22 6.30 3.17 -6.08
CA LEU A 22 7.09 4.39 -5.87
C LEU A 22 8.60 4.13 -5.99
N SER A 23 9.03 2.86 -5.95
CA SER A 23 10.42 2.46 -6.00
C SER A 23 10.91 2.24 -7.43
N ASP A 24 11.09 3.33 -8.18
CA ASP A 24 12.07 3.39 -9.27
C ASP A 24 13.47 3.78 -8.72
N GLY A 25 13.69 3.59 -7.40
CA GLY A 25 14.85 4.06 -6.66
C GLY A 25 14.56 4.45 -5.20
N TYR A 26 13.81 3.65 -4.44
CA TYR A 26 13.89 3.75 -2.98
C TYR A 26 15.26 3.20 -2.57
N ASP A 27 16.29 4.03 -2.69
CA ASP A 27 17.70 3.71 -2.43
C ASP A 27 17.97 3.37 -0.94
N ASP A 28 16.94 3.54 -0.12
CA ASP A 28 16.89 3.24 1.31
C ASP A 28 16.15 1.91 1.56
N GLU A 29 16.62 0.84 0.91
CA GLU A 29 16.10 -0.52 1.12
C GLU A 29 16.18 -0.94 2.60
N GLU A 30 17.14 -0.39 3.36
CA GLU A 30 17.28 -0.63 4.80
C GLU A 30 16.02 -0.24 5.59
N ASN A 31 15.30 0.81 5.16
CA ASN A 31 14.08 1.30 5.82
C ASN A 31 12.78 0.81 5.16
N ARG A 32 12.86 -0.09 4.17
CA ARG A 32 11.69 -0.57 3.43
C ARG A 32 10.64 -1.21 4.33
N GLU A 33 11.04 -2.09 5.24
CA GLU A 33 10.12 -2.79 6.14
C GLU A 33 9.41 -1.81 7.08
N GLU A 34 10.13 -0.79 7.56
CA GLU A 34 9.56 0.26 8.40
C GLU A 34 8.55 1.12 7.61
N ALA A 35 8.89 1.48 6.38
CA ALA A 35 7.99 2.23 5.48
C ALA A 35 6.71 1.44 5.17
N GLU A 36 6.82 0.15 4.81
CA GLU A 36 5.66 -0.72 4.56
C GLU A 36 4.77 -0.83 5.82
N ARG A 37 5.38 -0.95 7.01
CA ARG A 37 4.65 -1.04 8.28
C ARG A 37 3.95 0.26 8.66
N ALA A 38 4.62 1.41 8.49
CA ALA A 38 4.03 2.72 8.73
C ALA A 38 2.85 2.99 7.79
N LEU A 39 3.03 2.73 6.49
CA LEU A 39 1.97 2.84 5.49
C LEU A 39 0.78 1.92 5.80
N CYS A 40 1.03 0.68 6.23
CA CYS A 40 -0.04 -0.23 6.63
C CYS A 40 -0.86 0.33 7.81
N ASN A 41 -0.19 0.90 8.82
CA ASN A 41 -0.84 1.54 9.96
C ASN A 41 -1.66 2.76 9.53
N ASP A 42 -1.11 3.63 8.68
CA ASP A 42 -1.81 4.82 8.19
C ASP A 42 -3.03 4.46 7.35
N LEU A 43 -2.89 3.47 6.46
CA LEU A 43 -4.02 2.91 5.72
C LEU A 43 -5.07 2.31 6.66
N SER A 44 -4.69 1.68 7.77
CA SER A 44 -5.65 1.08 8.70
C SER A 44 -6.63 2.09 9.33
N GLN A 45 -6.18 3.34 9.48
CA GLN A 45 -6.95 4.45 10.04
C GLN A 45 -8.01 4.98 9.07
N LEU A 46 -7.81 4.77 7.77
CA LEU A 46 -8.79 5.14 6.75
C LEU A 46 -9.94 4.12 6.71
N LYS A 47 -11.17 4.64 6.49
CA LYS A 47 -12.35 3.81 6.23
C LYS A 47 -12.12 2.93 5.00
N GLU A 48 -12.80 1.79 4.97
CA GLU A 48 -12.65 0.80 3.88
C GLU A 48 -13.11 1.36 2.52
N ASP A 49 -14.14 2.21 2.53
CA ASP A 49 -14.69 2.93 1.38
C ASP A 49 -14.02 4.29 1.12
N SER A 50 -12.85 4.54 1.71
CA SER A 50 -12.12 5.79 1.52
C SER A 50 -11.78 6.02 0.04
N ILE A 51 -12.19 7.17 -0.48
CA ILE A 51 -11.84 7.61 -1.83
C ILE A 51 -10.32 7.73 -2.00
N VAL A 52 -9.60 8.09 -0.93
CA VAL A 52 -8.14 8.19 -0.91
C VAL A 52 -7.51 6.81 -1.10
N LYS A 53 -7.98 5.78 -0.37
CA LYS A 53 -7.52 4.40 -0.57
C LYS A 53 -7.75 3.91 -1.98
N THR A 54 -8.94 4.20 -2.51
CA THR A 54 -9.31 3.79 -3.88
C THR A 54 -8.41 4.47 -4.91
N ALA A 55 -8.17 5.78 -4.76
CA ALA A 55 -7.28 6.52 -5.66
C ALA A 55 -5.84 5.97 -5.62
N ILE A 56 -5.29 5.72 -4.44
CA ILE A 56 -3.94 5.16 -4.28
C ILE A 56 -3.82 3.78 -4.95
N LEU A 57 -4.80 2.89 -4.71
CA LEU A 57 -4.81 1.57 -5.35
C LEU A 57 -4.84 1.68 -6.88
N ARG A 58 -5.71 2.54 -7.43
CA ARG A 58 -5.81 2.76 -8.88
C ARG A 58 -4.53 3.34 -9.49
N MET A 59 -3.86 4.23 -8.76
CA MET A 59 -2.57 4.77 -9.19
C MET A 59 -1.50 3.67 -9.25
N CYS A 60 -1.41 2.81 -8.23
CA CYS A 60 -0.50 1.66 -8.26
C CYS A 60 -0.78 0.72 -9.43
N GLU A 61 -2.05 0.35 -9.66
CA GLU A 61 -2.45 -0.48 -10.80
C GLU A 61 -2.04 0.13 -12.14
N THR A 62 -2.24 1.45 -12.32
CA THR A 62 -1.87 2.16 -13.55
C THR A 62 -0.36 2.18 -13.77
N ILE A 63 0.44 2.38 -12.70
CA ILE A 63 1.91 2.37 -12.79
C ILE A 63 2.41 0.98 -13.18
N GLU A 64 1.91 -0.07 -12.52
CA GLU A 64 2.24 -1.47 -12.85
C GLU A 64 1.92 -1.82 -14.32
N GLU A 65 0.80 -1.31 -14.86
CA GLU A 65 0.44 -1.48 -16.28
C GLU A 65 1.37 -0.73 -17.24
N LEU A 66 1.90 0.42 -16.83
CA LEU A 66 2.81 1.25 -17.65
C LEU A 66 4.26 0.72 -17.64
N THR A 67 4.66 -0.03 -16.62
CA THR A 67 6.03 -0.55 -16.44
C THR A 67 6.18 -2.04 -16.82
N ALA A 68 5.09 -2.69 -17.25
CA ALA A 68 5.04 -4.08 -17.74
C ALA A 68 5.40 -4.21 -19.23
#